data_AF-A0A8J5IQT5-F1
#
_entry.id   AF-A0A8J5IQT5-F1
#
_cell.length_a   1.000
_cell.length_b   1.000
_cell.length_c   1.000
_cell.angle_alpha   90.00
_cell.angle_beta   90.00
_cell.angle_gamma   90.00
#
_symmetry.space_group_name_H-M   'P 1'
#
loop_
_entity.id
_entity.type
_entity.pdbx_description
1 polymer ?
#
loop_
_entity_poly.entity_id
_entity_poly.type
_entity_poly.pdbx_seq_one_letter_code
_entity_poly.pdbx_strand_id
1 'polypeptide(L)'
;MLSALLLCSTLALITRSATSERADSMITSRSGLSPWVDVDTPESAHNITSSRGDTWTLVMSDEFNVPGRNFTPGSDHLWTALEMPDGVNAALEYYSFNMTDTVTESDGRGVFRIKIMEEDNITYTVWNTYAKPAGFETHHMYYRAGMVQSWNKFCFQGGRMEVVAQLPATTSSSNPDMGNNKDRVKTSGFYPTWPVRGSVRVTVVQDMVSILIKDEERPKSIYWKEEV
;
A
#
# COMPACT_ATOMS: atom_id res chain seq x y z
N MET A 1 44.69 -61.10 25.53
CA MET A 1 44.20 -59.85 26.14
C MET A 1 44.03 -58.81 25.04
N LEU A 2 43.31 -57.72 25.34
CA LEU A 2 42.90 -56.64 24.45
C LEU A 2 41.88 -57.01 23.35
N SER A 3 40.87 -56.15 23.25
CA SER A 3 39.74 -56.21 22.32
C SER A 3 39.91 -55.16 21.23
N ALA A 4 39.19 -55.31 20.12
CA ALA A 4 38.92 -54.23 19.18
C ALA A 4 37.47 -54.33 18.68
N LEU A 5 36.52 -53.71 19.39
CA LEU A 5 35.18 -53.47 18.84
C LEU A 5 35.25 -52.25 17.91
N LEU A 6 34.86 -52.41 16.65
CA LEU A 6 34.52 -51.27 15.81
C LEU A 6 33.12 -50.76 16.21
N LEU A 7 33.07 -49.69 17.00
CA LEU A 7 31.86 -48.86 17.06
C LEU A 7 31.86 -47.92 15.85
N CYS A 8 31.03 -48.23 14.86
CA CYS A 8 30.75 -47.29 13.76
C CYS A 8 29.79 -46.20 14.28
N SER A 9 30.34 -45.10 14.79
CA SER A 9 29.54 -43.97 15.28
C SER A 9 29.01 -43.13 14.11
N THR A 10 27.82 -43.48 13.61
CA THR A 10 27.08 -42.67 12.63
C THR A 10 26.65 -41.34 13.25
N LEU A 11 27.46 -40.31 13.11
CA LEU A 11 27.16 -38.96 13.57
C LEU A 11 26.09 -38.33 12.67
N ALA A 12 24.82 -38.59 12.99
CA ALA A 12 23.68 -37.98 12.31
C ALA A 12 23.68 -36.47 12.60
N LEU A 13 24.22 -35.68 11.67
CA LEU A 13 24.27 -34.23 11.76
C LEU A 13 22.85 -33.68 11.53
N ILE A 14 22.09 -33.54 12.61
CA ILE A 14 20.76 -32.91 12.58
C ILE A 14 20.96 -31.41 12.29
N THR A 15 20.96 -31.07 11.00
CA THR A 15 20.84 -29.69 10.55
C THR A 15 19.45 -29.19 10.91
N ARG A 16 19.33 -28.60 12.10
CA ARG A 16 18.23 -27.68 12.41
C ARG A 16 18.36 -26.51 11.44
N SER A 17 17.59 -26.56 10.34
CA SER A 17 17.23 -25.33 9.64
C SER A 17 16.59 -24.42 10.66
N ALA A 18 17.23 -23.29 10.96
CA ALA A 18 16.57 -22.19 11.62
C ALA A 18 15.58 -21.59 10.61
N THR A 19 14.38 -22.17 10.55
CA THR A 19 13.21 -21.47 10.02
C THR A 19 13.15 -20.12 10.74
N SER A 20 13.05 -19.03 9.98
CA SER A 20 12.93 -17.70 10.56
C SER A 20 11.54 -17.56 11.19
N GLU A 21 11.40 -18.03 12.43
CA GLU A 21 10.17 -17.91 13.23
C GLU A 21 9.76 -16.43 13.23
N ARG A 22 8.61 -16.14 12.59
CA ARG A 22 8.09 -14.78 12.51
C ARG A 22 7.70 -14.32 13.92
N ALA A 23 7.98 -13.06 14.23
CA ALA A 23 7.76 -12.53 15.58
C ALA A 23 6.27 -12.50 15.98
N ASP A 24 5.36 -12.51 14.99
CA ASP A 24 3.91 -12.64 15.17
C ASP A 24 3.50 -14.00 15.78
N SER A 25 4.21 -15.09 15.48
CA SER A 25 3.94 -16.43 16.03
C SER A 25 4.05 -16.51 17.56
N MET A 26 4.76 -15.56 18.18
CA MET A 26 4.89 -15.43 19.64
C MET A 26 3.79 -14.56 20.27
N ILE A 27 2.90 -13.95 19.48
CA ILE A 27 1.90 -12.97 19.91
C ILE A 27 0.49 -13.48 19.63
N THR A 28 -0.11 -14.16 20.61
CA THR A 28 -1.52 -14.58 20.52
C THR A 28 -2.46 -13.37 20.59
N SER A 29 -3.18 -13.09 19.50
CA SER A 29 -4.21 -12.05 19.47
C SER A 29 -5.46 -12.46 20.25
N ARG A 30 -6.25 -11.47 20.72
CA ARG A 30 -7.53 -11.73 21.39
C ARG A 30 -8.63 -12.23 20.43
N SER A 31 -8.49 -11.96 19.13
CA SER A 31 -9.40 -12.45 18.08
C SER A 31 -9.09 -13.87 17.62
N GLY A 32 -7.90 -14.40 17.93
CA GLY A 32 -7.42 -15.69 17.41
C GLY A 32 -6.86 -15.63 15.99
N LEU A 33 -6.80 -14.44 15.37
CA LEU A 33 -6.23 -14.20 14.05
C LEU A 33 -4.73 -13.84 14.15
N SER A 34 -4.04 -13.81 13.01
CA SER A 34 -2.71 -13.16 12.88
C SER A 34 -2.78 -11.71 13.39
N PRO A 35 -1.77 -11.19 14.10
CA PRO A 35 -1.78 -9.80 14.60
C PRO A 35 -1.76 -8.73 13.49
N TRP A 36 -1.59 -9.13 12.23
CA TRP A 36 -1.65 -8.25 11.06
C TRP A 36 -2.94 -8.39 10.23
N VAL A 37 -3.86 -9.26 10.63
CA VAL A 37 -5.14 -9.51 9.94
C VAL A 37 -6.27 -8.75 10.64
N ASP A 38 -7.01 -7.97 9.87
CA ASP A 38 -8.18 -7.23 10.35
C ASP A 38 -9.26 -8.20 10.86
N VAL A 39 -9.88 -7.85 11.99
CA VAL A 39 -10.92 -8.66 12.63
C VAL A 39 -12.22 -8.70 11.84
N ASP A 40 -12.43 -7.71 10.97
CA ASP A 40 -13.59 -7.64 10.07
C ASP A 40 -13.36 -8.39 8.73
N THR A 41 -12.14 -8.87 8.44
CA THR A 41 -11.86 -9.57 7.18
C THR A 41 -12.63 -10.89 7.11
N PRO A 42 -13.45 -11.11 6.06
CA PRO A 42 -14.33 -12.27 5.97
C PRO A 42 -13.56 -13.60 5.86
N GLU A 43 -14.08 -14.65 6.46
CA GLU A 43 -13.49 -16.01 6.47
C GLU A 43 -13.20 -16.56 5.06
N SER A 44 -14.03 -16.19 4.07
CA SER A 44 -13.81 -16.52 2.65
C SER A 44 -12.53 -15.91 2.06
N ALA A 45 -12.00 -14.86 2.68
CA ALA A 45 -10.71 -14.27 2.34
C ALA A 45 -9.54 -14.84 3.16
N HIS A 46 -9.74 -15.72 4.16
CA HIS A 46 -8.64 -16.23 4.99
C HIS A 46 -7.75 -17.25 4.27
N ASN A 47 -8.31 -18.02 3.33
CA ASN A 47 -7.55 -18.98 2.50
C ASN A 47 -7.91 -18.81 1.02
N ILE A 48 -7.02 -19.18 0.09
CA ILE A 48 -7.34 -19.33 -1.34
C ILE A 48 -6.45 -20.41 -1.95
N THR A 49 -6.97 -21.13 -2.95
CA THR A 49 -6.15 -22.03 -3.77
C THR A 49 -5.40 -21.24 -4.85
N SER A 50 -4.09 -21.46 -4.97
CA SER A 50 -3.23 -20.90 -6.00
C SER A 50 -3.62 -21.45 -7.39
N SER A 51 -3.14 -20.82 -8.46
CA SER A 51 -3.30 -21.35 -9.82
C SER A 51 -2.50 -22.64 -10.09
N ARG A 52 -1.71 -23.12 -9.12
CA ARG A 52 -0.96 -24.39 -9.15
C ARG A 52 -1.57 -25.46 -8.24
N GLY A 53 -2.52 -25.12 -7.38
CA GLY A 53 -3.23 -26.03 -6.46
C GLY A 53 -2.84 -25.89 -4.99
N ASP A 54 -1.82 -25.11 -4.67
CA ASP A 54 -1.36 -24.86 -3.29
C ASP A 54 -2.39 -24.04 -2.52
N THR A 55 -2.44 -24.16 -1.19
CA THR A 55 -3.30 -23.28 -0.37
C THR A 55 -2.46 -22.14 0.19
N TRP A 56 -2.86 -20.91 -0.14
CA TRP A 56 -2.26 -19.69 0.41
C TRP A 56 -3.15 -19.12 1.52
N THR A 57 -2.55 -18.89 2.69
CA THR A 57 -3.22 -18.37 3.88
C THR A 57 -2.96 -16.86 4.02
N LEU A 58 -3.97 -16.15 4.53
CA LEU A 58 -3.93 -14.71 4.78
C LEU A 58 -2.97 -14.37 5.93
N VAL A 59 -1.98 -13.52 5.63
CA VAL A 59 -0.95 -13.07 6.58
C VAL A 59 -1.20 -11.66 7.10
N MET A 60 -1.80 -10.78 6.29
CA MET A 60 -2.16 -9.39 6.60
C MET A 60 -3.44 -8.99 5.83
N SER A 61 -4.27 -8.13 6.42
CA SER A 61 -5.40 -7.49 5.74
C SER A 61 -5.79 -6.15 6.40
N ASP A 62 -6.56 -5.33 5.67
CA ASP A 62 -7.22 -4.13 6.21
C ASP A 62 -8.52 -3.85 5.42
N GLU A 63 -9.67 -3.84 6.10
CA GLU A 63 -10.97 -3.51 5.51
C GLU A 63 -11.31 -2.01 5.65
N PHE A 64 -10.56 -1.28 6.49
CA PHE A 64 -10.76 0.13 6.80
C PHE A 64 -12.16 0.48 7.39
N ASN A 65 -12.82 -0.48 8.04
CA ASN A 65 -14.15 -0.30 8.64
C ASN A 65 -14.21 0.67 9.82
N VAL A 66 -13.11 0.87 10.54
CA VAL A 66 -13.03 1.83 11.66
C VAL A 66 -12.89 3.26 11.08
N PRO A 67 -13.88 4.15 11.23
CA PRO A 67 -13.81 5.52 10.72
C PRO A 67 -12.92 6.41 11.60
N GLY A 68 -12.35 7.47 11.01
CA GLY A 68 -11.53 8.44 11.73
C GLY A 68 -10.14 7.93 12.17
N ARG A 69 -9.60 6.89 11.53
CA ARG A 69 -8.22 6.43 11.78
C ARG A 69 -7.23 7.55 11.45
N ASN A 70 -6.25 7.72 12.32
CA ASN A 70 -5.19 8.70 12.17
C ASN A 70 -3.90 8.03 11.69
N PHE A 71 -3.49 8.33 10.47
CA PHE A 71 -2.30 7.73 9.84
C PHE A 71 -1.00 8.51 10.04
N THR A 72 -0.98 9.57 10.88
CA THR A 72 0.27 10.26 11.24
C THR A 72 1.30 9.28 11.83
N PRO A 73 2.62 9.54 11.67
CA PRO A 73 3.68 8.67 12.17
C PRO A 73 3.49 8.26 13.64
N GLY A 74 3.42 6.95 13.89
CA GLY A 74 3.23 6.37 15.23
C GLY A 74 1.78 6.24 15.71
N SER A 75 0.78 6.71 14.95
CA SER A 75 -0.64 6.68 15.38
C SER A 75 -1.41 5.42 14.97
N ASP A 76 -1.20 4.92 13.75
CA ASP A 76 -1.74 3.65 13.25
C ASP A 76 -0.64 2.56 13.25
N HIS A 77 -1.00 1.29 13.35
CA HIS A 77 -0.04 0.17 13.45
C HIS A 77 0.35 -0.45 12.11
N LEU A 78 -0.52 -0.42 11.08
CA LEU A 78 -0.24 -0.95 9.73
C LEU A 78 0.27 0.14 8.79
N TRP A 79 -0.32 1.33 8.82
CA TRP A 79 -0.09 2.37 7.80
C TRP A 79 0.51 3.64 8.38
N THR A 80 1.32 4.33 7.60
CA THR A 80 1.80 5.67 7.93
C THR A 80 1.69 6.56 6.71
N ALA A 81 1.00 7.69 6.87
CA ALA A 81 0.91 8.74 5.87
C ALA A 81 2.23 9.51 5.75
N LEU A 82 2.43 10.18 4.62
CA LEU A 82 3.61 11.00 4.33
C LEU A 82 3.27 12.50 4.24
N GLU A 83 4.26 13.32 4.56
CA GLU A 83 4.21 14.79 4.50
C GLU A 83 5.44 15.29 3.71
N MET A 84 5.36 15.27 2.38
CA MET A 84 6.49 15.56 1.48
C MET A 84 6.02 15.89 0.04
N PRO A 85 6.81 16.65 -0.76
CA PRO A 85 6.54 16.82 -2.19
C PRO A 85 6.73 15.51 -2.96
N ASP A 86 5.91 15.25 -4.00
CA ASP A 86 6.22 14.20 -4.98
C ASP A 86 7.39 14.67 -5.87
N GLY A 87 8.57 14.07 -5.67
CA GLY A 87 9.79 14.43 -6.38
C GLY A 87 9.96 13.75 -7.74
N VAL A 88 8.97 13.02 -8.25
CA VAL A 88 9.12 12.12 -9.40
C VAL A 88 8.32 12.60 -10.61
N ASN A 89 8.88 12.45 -11.82
CA ASN A 89 8.21 12.70 -13.12
C ASN A 89 7.54 14.08 -13.29
N ALA A 90 8.05 15.13 -12.65
CA ALA A 90 7.45 16.48 -12.65
C ALA A 90 5.98 16.49 -12.16
N ALA A 91 5.72 15.72 -11.10
CA ALA A 91 4.52 15.84 -10.28
C ALA A 91 4.28 17.29 -9.80
N LEU A 92 3.02 17.60 -9.52
CA LEU A 92 2.51 18.92 -9.14
C LEU A 92 1.87 18.90 -7.75
N GLU A 93 1.94 17.74 -7.08
CA GLU A 93 1.28 17.44 -5.82
C GLU A 93 2.27 17.34 -4.64
N TYR A 94 1.78 17.76 -3.48
CA TYR A 94 2.43 17.60 -2.18
C TYR A 94 1.60 16.65 -1.34
N TYR A 95 2.21 15.59 -0.82
CA TYR A 95 1.56 14.66 0.09
C TYR A 95 1.48 15.26 1.49
N SER A 96 0.30 15.21 2.11
CA SER A 96 0.07 15.68 3.47
C SER A 96 -0.81 14.72 4.28
N PHE A 97 -0.56 14.61 5.58
CA PHE A 97 -1.25 13.67 6.46
C PHE A 97 -2.78 13.87 6.46
N ASN A 98 -3.23 15.13 6.44
CA ASN A 98 -4.64 15.53 6.51
C ASN A 98 -5.46 15.17 5.25
N MET A 99 -4.82 14.77 4.16
CA MET A 99 -5.48 14.27 2.95
C MET A 99 -5.86 12.79 3.03
N THR A 100 -5.44 12.08 4.09
CA THR A 100 -5.82 10.69 4.35
C THR A 100 -6.91 10.64 5.42
N ASP A 101 -7.98 9.87 5.20
CA ASP A 101 -8.96 9.52 6.24
C ASP A 101 -9.62 8.16 5.99
N THR A 102 -10.21 7.56 7.03
CA THR A 102 -11.22 6.50 6.90
C THR A 102 -12.60 7.06 7.24
N VAL A 103 -13.60 6.69 6.45
CA VAL A 103 -14.99 7.13 6.63
C VAL A 103 -15.96 5.98 6.43
N THR A 104 -17.12 6.06 7.07
CA THR A 104 -18.26 5.19 6.77
C THR A 104 -19.09 5.84 5.66
N GLU A 105 -19.27 5.14 4.55
CA GLU A 105 -20.11 5.58 3.42
C GLU A 105 -21.60 5.49 3.75
N SER A 106 -22.44 6.12 2.91
CA SER A 106 -23.90 6.12 3.08
C SER A 106 -24.56 4.74 2.93
N ASP A 107 -23.85 3.75 2.38
CA ASP A 107 -24.24 2.34 2.32
C ASP A 107 -23.73 1.51 3.53
N GLY A 108 -23.15 2.16 4.53
CA GLY A 108 -22.70 1.55 5.80
C GLY A 108 -21.33 0.89 5.76
N ARG A 109 -20.64 0.86 4.61
CA ARG A 109 -19.28 0.31 4.51
C ARG A 109 -18.23 1.29 5.01
N GLY A 110 -17.15 0.78 5.60
CA GLY A 110 -15.90 1.54 5.65
C GLY A 110 -15.29 1.76 4.27
N VAL A 111 -14.55 2.85 4.14
CA VAL A 111 -13.56 3.07 3.07
C VAL A 111 -12.36 3.84 3.63
N PHE A 112 -11.16 3.47 3.18
CA PHE A 112 -10.03 4.40 3.16
C PHE A 112 -10.17 5.35 1.98
N ARG A 113 -9.91 6.64 2.23
CA ARG A 113 -10.03 7.70 1.25
C ARG A 113 -8.78 8.58 1.27
N ILE A 114 -8.23 8.78 0.08
CA ILE A 114 -7.28 9.86 -0.19
C ILE A 114 -8.04 10.98 -0.89
N LYS A 115 -7.89 12.20 -0.37
CA LYS A 115 -8.43 13.44 -0.92
C LYS A 115 -7.34 14.13 -1.75
N ILE A 116 -7.77 14.91 -2.73
CA ILE A 116 -6.91 15.83 -3.48
C ILE A 116 -7.63 17.18 -3.51
N MET A 117 -6.90 18.26 -3.26
CA MET A 117 -7.40 19.63 -3.38
C MET A 117 -6.37 20.54 -4.06
N GLU A 118 -6.84 21.59 -4.73
CA GLU A 118 -6.01 22.67 -5.27
C GLU A 118 -5.69 23.68 -4.17
N GLU A 119 -4.45 24.18 -4.12
CA GLU A 119 -3.98 25.13 -3.10
C GLU A 119 -2.87 26.02 -3.66
N ASP A 120 -3.17 27.32 -3.82
CA ASP A 120 -2.36 28.28 -4.58
C ASP A 120 -0.95 28.57 -4.05
N ASN A 121 -0.61 28.11 -2.84
CA ASN A 121 0.62 28.50 -2.13
C ASN A 121 1.32 27.35 -1.39
N ILE A 122 1.29 26.13 -1.94
CA ILE A 122 2.17 25.07 -1.45
C ILE A 122 3.59 25.38 -1.92
N THR A 123 4.47 25.75 -0.99
CA THR A 123 5.89 25.97 -1.25
C THR A 123 6.75 25.06 -0.38
N TYR A 124 7.85 24.58 -0.94
CA TYR A 124 8.86 23.80 -0.22
C TYR A 124 10.25 24.19 -0.69
N THR A 125 11.23 24.12 0.22
CA THR A 125 12.62 24.51 -0.05
C THR A 125 13.53 23.30 0.12
N VAL A 126 14.31 22.99 -0.92
CA VAL A 126 15.26 21.86 -0.95
C VAL A 126 16.66 22.35 -1.31
N TRP A 127 17.67 21.58 -0.92
CA TRP A 127 19.06 21.85 -1.28
C TRP A 127 19.36 21.28 -2.67
N ASN A 128 19.62 22.15 -3.65
CA ASN A 128 20.02 21.76 -4.99
C ASN A 128 21.56 21.75 -5.12
N THR A 129 22.14 20.55 -5.06
CA THR A 129 23.58 20.31 -5.28
C THR A 129 24.01 20.50 -6.74
N TYR A 130 23.09 20.47 -7.70
CA TYR A 130 23.36 20.62 -9.13
C TYR A 130 23.28 22.07 -9.63
N ALA A 131 22.72 22.97 -8.81
CA ALA A 131 22.70 24.42 -9.07
C ALA A 131 24.12 25.00 -9.09
N LYS A 132 24.28 26.18 -9.71
CA LYS A 132 25.58 26.86 -9.87
C LYS A 132 25.45 28.35 -9.53
N PRO A 133 25.81 28.78 -8.30
CA PRO A 133 26.31 27.97 -7.18
C PRO A 133 25.26 27.01 -6.61
N ALA A 134 25.70 25.96 -5.92
CA ALA A 134 24.81 25.08 -5.15
C ALA A 134 24.17 25.86 -3.99
N GLY A 135 22.90 25.60 -3.71
CA GLY A 135 22.13 26.40 -2.77
C GLY A 135 20.75 25.83 -2.47
N PHE A 136 19.98 26.58 -1.67
CA PHE A 136 18.56 26.27 -1.44
C PHE A 136 17.70 26.87 -2.56
N GLU A 137 16.83 26.05 -3.13
CA GLU A 137 15.84 26.44 -4.13
C GLU A 137 14.43 26.18 -3.58
N THR A 138 13.53 27.14 -3.78
CA THR A 138 12.12 27.03 -3.39
C THR A 138 11.30 26.68 -4.61
N HIS A 139 10.50 25.63 -4.50
CA HIS A 139 9.60 25.13 -5.54
C HIS A 139 8.15 25.28 -5.10
N HIS A 140 7.26 25.35 -6.09
CA HIS A 140 5.82 25.45 -5.90
C HIS A 140 5.14 24.12 -6.30
N MET A 141 4.20 23.67 -5.49
CA MET A 141 3.20 22.66 -5.86
C MET A 141 1.83 23.32 -5.95
N TYR A 142 0.89 22.68 -6.64
CA TYR A 142 -0.44 23.22 -6.93
C TYR A 142 -1.57 22.40 -6.29
N TYR A 143 -1.29 21.14 -5.96
CA TYR A 143 -2.26 20.22 -5.36
C TYR A 143 -1.74 19.66 -4.04
N ARG A 144 -2.61 19.55 -3.03
CA ARG A 144 -2.35 18.77 -1.82
C ARG A 144 -3.08 17.43 -1.93
N ALA A 145 -2.35 16.33 -1.75
CA ALA A 145 -2.81 14.96 -1.93
C ALA A 145 -2.42 14.07 -0.73
N GLY A 146 -2.84 12.81 -0.72
CA GLY A 146 -2.49 11.83 0.32
C GLY A 146 -1.72 10.63 -0.22
N MET A 147 -0.83 10.07 0.60
CA MET A 147 -0.09 8.83 0.35
C MET A 147 0.14 8.12 1.68
N VAL A 148 -0.02 6.79 1.71
CA VAL A 148 0.26 5.94 2.88
C VAL A 148 1.17 4.77 2.52
N GLN A 149 1.95 4.29 3.49
CA GLN A 149 2.89 3.17 3.32
C GLN A 149 2.95 2.25 4.55
N SER A 150 3.31 0.98 4.33
CA SER A 150 3.63 -0.04 5.35
C SER A 150 5.11 -0.05 5.76
N TRP A 151 5.88 0.94 5.31
CA TRP A 151 7.34 0.99 5.46
C TRP A 151 7.78 0.83 6.93
N ASN A 152 8.80 -0.01 7.17
CA ASN A 152 9.28 -0.42 8.50
C ASN A 152 8.22 -1.09 9.42
N LYS A 153 7.05 -1.48 8.91
CA LYS A 153 5.97 -2.13 9.69
C LYS A 153 5.66 -3.53 9.18
N PHE A 154 5.26 -3.62 7.91
CA PHE A 154 4.96 -4.87 7.24
C PHE A 154 5.72 -4.93 5.90
N CYS A 155 6.50 -6.00 5.75
CA CYS A 155 7.19 -6.37 4.52
C CYS A 155 6.68 -7.76 4.08
N PHE A 156 6.55 -7.99 2.79
CA PHE A 156 6.05 -9.24 2.22
C PHE A 156 7.00 -9.74 1.13
N GLN A 157 7.22 -11.05 1.04
CA GLN A 157 8.18 -11.64 0.11
C GLN A 157 7.53 -12.71 -0.77
N GLY A 158 6.95 -12.27 -1.88
CA GLY A 158 6.19 -13.13 -2.81
C GLY A 158 4.73 -13.28 -2.42
N GLY A 159 4.10 -14.39 -2.81
CA GLY A 159 2.68 -14.62 -2.57
C GLY A 159 1.74 -13.77 -3.44
N ARG A 160 0.56 -13.43 -2.92
CA ARG A 160 -0.50 -12.69 -3.64
C ARG A 160 -1.01 -11.50 -2.84
N MET A 161 -0.95 -10.34 -3.51
CA MET A 161 -1.56 -9.08 -3.11
C MET A 161 -2.91 -8.92 -3.83
N GLU A 162 -3.95 -8.57 -3.08
CA GLU A 162 -5.15 -7.90 -3.60
C GLU A 162 -5.21 -6.53 -2.92
N VAL A 163 -5.30 -5.43 -3.67
CA VAL A 163 -5.43 -4.06 -3.14
C VAL A 163 -6.26 -3.25 -4.12
N VAL A 164 -7.09 -2.36 -3.58
CA VAL A 164 -8.23 -1.83 -4.33
C VAL A 164 -8.51 -0.38 -3.99
N ALA A 165 -9.22 0.26 -4.90
CA ALA A 165 -9.78 1.57 -4.67
C ALA A 165 -11.14 1.69 -5.37
N GLN A 166 -11.95 2.64 -4.93
CA GLN A 166 -12.70 3.46 -5.86
C GLN A 166 -11.81 4.66 -6.16
N LEU A 167 -11.74 5.08 -7.42
CA LEU A 167 -10.77 6.09 -7.86
C LEU A 167 -11.42 7.43 -8.17
N PRO A 168 -10.62 8.52 -8.19
CA PRO A 168 -11.17 9.85 -8.26
C PRO A 168 -11.92 10.04 -9.58
N ALA A 169 -13.18 10.46 -9.46
CA ALA A 169 -14.02 10.80 -10.60
C ALA A 169 -14.68 12.16 -10.32
N THR A 170 -14.51 13.10 -11.24
CA THR A 170 -15.07 14.45 -11.12
C THR A 170 -16.57 14.42 -11.43
N THR A 171 -17.40 14.49 -10.39
CA THR A 171 -18.88 14.47 -10.46
C THR A 171 -19.48 15.66 -11.23
N SER A 172 -18.72 16.73 -11.43
CA SER A 172 -19.13 17.95 -12.15
C SER A 172 -18.04 18.44 -13.11
N SER A 173 -17.66 17.60 -14.09
CA SER A 173 -16.69 18.01 -15.11
C SER A 173 -17.36 18.79 -16.24
N SER A 174 -16.66 19.76 -16.82
CA SER A 174 -17.01 20.42 -18.08
C SER A 174 -16.59 19.61 -19.31
N ASN A 175 -16.41 18.29 -19.14
CA ASN A 175 -15.85 17.38 -20.13
C ASN A 175 -16.84 17.13 -21.29
N PRO A 176 -16.51 17.53 -22.54
CA PRO A 176 -17.40 17.41 -23.71
C PRO A 176 -17.56 15.98 -24.25
N ASP A 177 -16.94 15.01 -23.58
CA ASP A 177 -17.03 13.57 -23.89
C ASP A 177 -17.89 12.79 -22.88
N MET A 178 -18.49 13.44 -21.88
CA MET A 178 -19.51 12.79 -21.05
C MET A 178 -20.77 12.47 -21.87
N GLY A 179 -21.27 11.22 -21.73
CA GLY A 179 -22.57 10.79 -22.23
C GLY A 179 -22.57 9.69 -23.30
N ASN A 180 -21.45 9.47 -24.00
CA ASN A 180 -21.33 8.36 -24.97
C ASN A 180 -19.99 7.62 -24.82
N ASN A 181 -20.05 6.41 -24.25
CA ASN A 181 -18.88 5.57 -23.96
C ASN A 181 -18.25 4.88 -25.19
N LYS A 182 -18.63 5.29 -26.41
CA LYS A 182 -18.08 4.75 -27.67
C LYS A 182 -17.52 5.82 -28.61
N ASP A 183 -17.68 7.11 -28.29
CA ASP A 183 -17.08 8.17 -29.09
C ASP A 183 -15.57 8.30 -28.80
N ARG A 184 -14.80 8.70 -29.82
CA ARG A 184 -13.38 9.01 -29.63
C ARG A 184 -13.26 10.34 -28.88
N VAL A 185 -12.49 10.34 -27.78
CA VAL A 185 -12.14 11.53 -26.97
C VAL A 185 -11.86 12.74 -27.86
N LYS A 186 -12.61 13.82 -27.62
CA LYS A 186 -12.47 15.12 -28.28
C LYS A 186 -11.47 16.00 -27.55
N THR A 187 -11.37 15.90 -26.22
CA THR A 187 -10.52 16.78 -25.39
C THR A 187 -9.67 16.00 -24.39
N SER A 188 -8.39 15.78 -24.73
CA SER A 188 -7.42 15.08 -23.86
C SER A 188 -7.13 15.79 -22.52
N GLY A 189 -7.50 17.07 -22.36
CA GLY A 189 -7.37 17.79 -21.08
C GLY A 189 -8.16 17.20 -19.92
N PHE A 190 -9.20 16.39 -20.20
CA PHE A 190 -9.99 15.66 -19.20
C PHE A 190 -9.63 14.18 -19.07
N TYR A 191 -8.80 13.65 -19.99
CA TYR A 191 -8.42 12.24 -20.05
C TYR A 191 -6.89 12.13 -19.94
N PRO A 192 -6.37 12.02 -18.70
CA PRO A 192 -4.94 12.02 -18.47
C PRO A 192 -4.32 10.77 -19.12
N THR A 193 -3.48 10.99 -20.13
CA THR A 193 -2.81 9.92 -20.87
C THR A 193 -1.34 9.86 -20.48
N TRP A 194 -0.84 8.65 -20.27
CA TRP A 194 0.55 8.42 -19.89
C TRP A 194 1.49 9.11 -20.89
N PRO A 195 2.44 9.96 -20.44
CA PRO A 195 3.03 10.00 -19.10
C PRO A 195 2.36 10.89 -18.04
N VAL A 196 1.26 11.59 -18.31
CA VAL A 196 0.82 12.74 -17.48
C VAL A 196 -0.54 12.53 -16.80
N ARG A 197 -0.53 12.61 -15.45
CA ARG A 197 -1.69 12.47 -14.53
C ARG A 197 -2.36 11.07 -14.64
N GLY A 198 -3.23 10.70 -13.69
CA GLY A 198 -3.94 9.41 -13.68
C GLY A 198 -3.08 8.14 -13.51
N SER A 199 -3.18 7.46 -12.36
CA SER A 199 -2.90 6.02 -12.13
C SER A 199 -2.92 5.69 -10.64
N VAL A 200 -3.74 4.74 -10.18
CA VAL A 200 -3.55 4.23 -8.81
C VAL A 200 -2.27 3.41 -8.80
N ARG A 201 -1.38 3.70 -7.85
CA ARG A 201 -0.13 2.96 -7.74
C ARG A 201 -0.02 2.39 -6.34
N VAL A 202 -0.63 1.22 -6.20
CA VAL A 202 -0.21 0.24 -5.21
C VAL A 202 1.19 -0.21 -5.62
N THR A 203 2.19 0.49 -5.12
CA THR A 203 3.58 0.31 -5.52
C THR A 203 4.25 -0.61 -4.51
N VAL A 204 4.73 -1.75 -5.00
CA VAL A 204 5.62 -2.63 -4.26
C VAL A 204 7.03 -2.07 -4.43
N VAL A 205 7.64 -1.60 -3.35
CA VAL A 205 9.03 -1.10 -3.35
C VAL A 205 9.79 -1.84 -2.27
N GLN A 206 10.77 -2.65 -2.68
CA GLN A 206 11.70 -3.32 -1.76
C GLN A 206 10.95 -4.07 -0.63
N ASP A 207 10.07 -4.98 -1.03
CA ASP A 207 9.21 -5.81 -0.16
C ASP A 207 8.15 -5.04 0.67
N MET A 208 8.01 -3.72 0.50
CA MET A 208 7.05 -2.88 1.23
C MET A 208 5.93 -2.35 0.34
N VAL A 209 4.82 -1.98 0.99
CA VAL A 209 3.57 -1.54 0.34
C VAL A 209 3.45 -0.02 0.43
N SER A 210 3.27 0.64 -0.71
CA SER A 210 2.93 2.06 -0.79
C SER A 210 1.65 2.25 -1.60
N ILE A 211 0.65 2.92 -1.02
CA ILE A 211 -0.62 3.26 -1.68
C ILE A 211 -0.63 4.76 -1.94
N LEU A 212 -0.60 5.13 -3.22
CA LEU A 212 -0.89 6.49 -3.68
C LEU A 212 -2.02 6.46 -4.72
N ILE A 213 -2.96 7.40 -4.59
CA ILE A 213 -4.10 7.54 -5.49
C ILE A 213 -3.86 8.64 -6.52
N LYS A 214 -3.85 8.20 -7.78
CA LYS A 214 -4.20 8.92 -9.00
C LYS A 214 -5.18 7.93 -9.75
N ASP A 215 -5.80 8.24 -10.89
CA ASP A 215 -7.00 7.52 -11.46
C ASP A 215 -6.69 6.57 -12.66
N GLU A 216 -7.34 5.43 -13.00
CA GLU A 216 -8.46 4.56 -12.53
C GLU A 216 -7.98 3.06 -12.49
N GLU A 217 -8.67 1.96 -12.11
CA GLU A 217 -10.08 1.62 -11.76
C GLU A 217 -10.16 0.66 -10.50
N ARG A 218 -11.15 -0.26 -10.37
CA ARG A 218 -11.49 -1.14 -9.18
C ARG A 218 -10.57 -2.40 -9.02
N PRO A 219 -10.68 -3.37 -8.03
CA PRO A 219 -11.87 -3.81 -7.20
C PRO A 219 -11.72 -4.66 -5.85
N LYS A 220 -12.23 -4.25 -4.66
CA LYS A 220 -12.56 -5.13 -3.47
C LYS A 220 -11.51 -5.55 -2.35
N SER A 221 -11.27 -4.75 -1.28
CA SER A 221 -10.43 -5.02 -0.06
C SER A 221 -8.89 -5.23 -0.19
N ILE A 222 -8.13 -5.09 0.91
CA ILE A 222 -6.67 -5.37 0.96
C ILE A 222 -6.38 -6.74 1.60
N TYR A 223 -5.75 -7.64 0.83
CA TYR A 223 -5.36 -8.99 1.27
C TYR A 223 -3.93 -9.34 0.86
N TRP A 224 -3.18 -9.94 1.79
CA TRP A 224 -1.84 -10.49 1.55
C TRP A 224 -1.83 -11.96 1.92
N LYS A 225 -1.41 -12.82 1.00
CA LYS A 225 -1.35 -14.28 1.22
C LYS A 225 -0.02 -14.84 0.80
N GLU A 226 0.54 -15.73 1.60
CA GLU A 226 1.86 -16.34 1.38
C GLU A 226 1.80 -17.86 1.31
N GLU A 227 2.92 -18.45 0.90
CA GLU A 227 3.23 -19.87 0.89
C GLU A 227 4.02 -20.18 2.18
N VAL A 228 3.69 -21.29 2.87
CA VAL A 228 4.19 -21.65 4.22
C VAL A 228 4.75 -23.06 4.23
#